data_AF-A0A0H3A6T9-F1
#
_entry.id   AF-A0A0H3A6T9-F1
#
_cell.length_a   1.000
_cell.length_b   1.000
_cell.length_c   1.000
_cell.angle_alpha   90.00
_cell.angle_beta   90.00
_cell.angle_gamma   90.00
#
_symmetry.space_group_name_H-M   'P 1'
#
loop_
_entity.id
_entity.type
_entity.pdbx_description
1 polymer ?
#
loop_
_entity_poly.entity_id
_entity_poly.type
_entity_poly.pdbx_seq_one_letter_code
_entity_poly.pdbx_strand_id
1 'polypeptide(L)'
;MRSAIRWGLLTLVLLSPALAAAYDVPKEIEIKRPVKNKPVASWVGPVKFPHGFHAIHNPCKACHHEESDKSLGSFLPCSQCHNKPGDAEQMSFYRAWHNDKAYSCMGCHRQKRLLKQGEPPISCTRGCHPLPTGGAQ
;
A
#
# COMPACT_ATOMS: atom_id res chain seq x y z
N MET A 1 27.40 -7.13 65.37
CA MET A 1 27.88 -6.26 64.26
C MET A 1 28.44 -7.18 63.18
N ARG A 2 27.86 -7.37 62.00
CA ARG A 2 27.68 -6.40 60.91
C ARG A 2 26.58 -6.91 59.96
N SER A 3 25.63 -6.03 59.61
CA SER A 3 24.55 -6.26 58.64
C SER A 3 25.08 -6.57 57.24
N ALA A 4 24.57 -7.63 56.61
CA ALA A 4 24.70 -7.86 55.18
C ALA A 4 23.61 -7.04 54.46
N ILE A 5 24.03 -5.94 53.84
CA ILE A 5 23.15 -5.08 53.05
C ILE A 5 22.87 -5.77 51.72
N ARG A 6 21.64 -6.24 51.53
CA ARG A 6 21.10 -6.71 50.24
C ARG A 6 20.98 -5.53 49.29
N TRP A 7 21.90 -5.42 48.32
CA TRP A 7 21.76 -4.51 47.20
C TRP A 7 20.82 -5.14 46.16
N GLY A 8 19.52 -4.95 46.35
CA GLY A 8 18.54 -5.18 45.29
C GLY A 8 18.63 -4.04 44.28
N LEU A 9 19.32 -4.25 43.16
CA LEU A 9 19.17 -3.38 42.00
C LEU A 9 17.75 -3.60 41.43
N LEU A 10 16.82 -2.73 41.81
CA LEU A 10 15.61 -2.50 41.01
C LEU A 10 16.02 -1.70 39.78
N THR A 11 16.29 -2.39 38.67
CA THR A 11 16.29 -1.77 37.35
C THR A 11 14.85 -1.45 36.98
N LEU A 12 14.45 -0.20 37.20
CA LEU A 12 13.20 0.35 36.69
C LEU A 12 13.31 0.39 35.15
N VAL A 13 12.78 -0.62 34.47
CA VAL A 13 12.61 -0.62 33.02
C VAL A 13 11.60 0.49 32.72
N LEU A 14 12.10 1.65 32.33
CA LEU A 14 11.30 2.70 31.73
C LEU A 14 10.75 2.14 30.42
N LEU A 15 9.51 1.63 30.47
CA LEU A 15 8.68 1.46 29.28
C LEU A 15 8.46 2.86 28.71
N SER A 16 9.34 3.30 27.82
CA SER A 16 9.06 4.46 26.98
C SER A 16 7.79 4.13 26.20
N PRO A 17 6.69 4.90 26.37
CA PRO A 17 5.61 4.82 25.42
C PRO A 17 6.19 5.39 24.14
N ALA A 18 6.58 4.50 23.22
CA ALA A 18 6.81 4.89 21.85
C ALA A 18 5.49 5.51 21.40
N LEU A 19 5.46 6.84 21.38
CA LEU A 19 4.31 7.63 21.03
C LEU A 19 3.93 7.18 19.62
N ALA A 20 2.83 6.44 19.51
CA ALA A 20 2.26 6.10 18.23
C ALA A 20 1.79 7.41 17.60
N ALA A 21 2.68 8.05 16.84
CA ALA A 21 2.31 9.15 15.97
C ALA A 21 1.27 8.57 15.00
N ALA A 22 0.00 8.91 15.22
CA ALA A 22 -1.05 8.59 14.27
C ALA A 22 -0.80 9.45 13.04
N TYR A 23 -0.15 8.86 12.02
CA TYR A 23 0.02 9.51 10.73
C TYR A 23 -1.37 9.77 10.14
N ASP A 24 -1.58 10.95 9.56
CA ASP A 24 -2.84 11.26 8.89
C ASP A 24 -2.89 10.51 7.54
N VAL A 25 -3.41 9.28 7.59
CA VAL A 25 -3.58 8.43 6.41
C VAL A 25 -4.98 8.60 5.86
N PRO A 26 -5.13 9.06 4.59
CA PRO A 26 -6.45 9.25 4.00
C PRO A 26 -7.18 7.91 3.90
N LYS A 27 -8.36 7.79 4.53
CA LYS A 27 -9.13 6.53 4.60
C LYS A 27 -9.33 5.87 3.24
N GLU A 28 -9.62 6.67 2.21
CA GLU A 28 -9.76 6.27 0.82
C GLU A 28 -9.10 7.34 -0.07
N ILE A 29 -8.51 6.92 -1.18
CA ILE A 29 -8.08 7.80 -2.27
C ILE A 29 -8.69 7.34 -3.59
N GLU A 30 -8.75 8.25 -4.56
CA GLU A 30 -9.10 7.92 -5.93
C GLU A 30 -7.84 7.97 -6.81
N ILE A 31 -7.40 6.81 -7.30
CA ILE A 31 -6.24 6.69 -8.19
C ILE A 31 -6.68 7.08 -9.59
N LYS A 32 -6.25 8.28 -10.01
CA LYS A 32 -6.51 8.83 -11.35
C LYS A 32 -5.29 8.66 -12.23
N ARG A 33 -5.54 8.30 -13.49
CA ARG A 33 -4.51 8.27 -14.52
C ARG A 33 -4.03 9.70 -14.82
N PRO A 34 -2.73 9.94 -15.01
CA PRO A 34 -2.24 11.21 -15.53
C PRO A 34 -2.91 11.54 -16.88
N VAL A 35 -3.34 12.81 -17.07
CA VAL A 35 -4.07 13.27 -18.26
C VAL A 35 -3.34 12.96 -19.57
N LYS A 36 -2.01 12.96 -19.54
CA LYS A 36 -1.16 12.69 -20.71
C LYS A 36 -1.11 11.21 -21.10
N ASN A 37 -1.60 10.30 -20.25
CA ASN A 37 -1.52 8.86 -20.50
C ASN A 37 -2.89 8.35 -20.97
N LYS A 38 -2.93 7.75 -22.16
CA LYS A 38 -4.16 7.15 -22.71
C LYS A 38 -4.49 5.84 -21.98
N PRO A 39 -5.79 5.48 -21.83
CA PRO A 39 -6.17 4.16 -21.37
C PRO A 39 -5.68 3.05 -22.28
N VAL A 40 -5.34 1.90 -21.69
CA VAL A 40 -5.20 0.64 -22.44
C VAL A 40 -6.56 0.19 -22.99
N ALA A 41 -7.66 0.51 -22.29
CA ALA A 41 -9.01 0.32 -22.80
C ALA A 41 -9.96 1.43 -22.31
N SER A 42 -10.95 1.80 -23.14
CA SER A 42 -11.86 2.93 -22.92
C SER A 42 -12.73 2.80 -21.67
N TRP A 43 -13.02 1.58 -21.23
CA TRP A 43 -13.82 1.29 -20.04
C TRP A 43 -13.05 1.46 -18.72
N VAL A 44 -11.72 1.64 -18.77
CA VAL A 44 -10.87 1.72 -17.58
C VAL A 44 -10.93 3.13 -16.96
N GLY A 45 -11.78 3.28 -15.94
CA GLY A 45 -11.91 4.48 -15.11
C GLY A 45 -10.97 4.53 -13.89
N PRO A 46 -11.10 5.58 -13.05
CA PRO A 46 -10.38 5.71 -11.79
C PRO A 46 -10.66 4.56 -10.81
N VAL A 47 -9.71 4.26 -9.93
CA VAL A 47 -9.83 3.20 -8.91
C VAL A 47 -9.95 3.83 -7.53
N LYS A 48 -10.98 3.46 -6.77
CA LYS A 48 -11.07 3.79 -5.35
C LYS A 48 -10.20 2.84 -4.53
N PHE A 49 -9.27 3.38 -3.75
CA PHE A 49 -8.34 2.61 -2.95
C PHE A 49 -8.54 2.90 -1.46
N PRO A 50 -8.99 1.92 -0.66
CA PRO A 50 -9.21 2.11 0.77
C PRO A 50 -7.91 1.85 1.57
N HIS A 51 -7.15 2.89 1.93
CA HIS A 51 -5.99 2.73 2.81
C HIS A 51 -6.36 2.08 4.13
N GLY A 52 -7.53 2.39 4.70
CA GLY A 52 -7.94 1.86 6.00
C GLY A 52 -7.88 0.34 6.06
N PHE A 53 -8.35 -0.34 5.01
CA PHE A 53 -8.25 -1.80 4.91
C PHE A 53 -6.80 -2.26 4.70
N HIS A 54 -6.08 -1.64 3.77
CA HIS A 54 -4.75 -2.11 3.38
C HIS A 54 -3.68 -1.86 4.46
N ALA A 55 -3.75 -0.76 5.19
CA ALA A 55 -2.81 -0.39 6.25
C ALA A 55 -2.97 -1.25 7.51
N ILE A 56 -4.15 -1.83 7.76
CA ILE A 56 -4.36 -2.81 8.84
C ILE A 56 -3.64 -4.13 8.50
N HIS A 57 -3.61 -4.51 7.22
CA HIS A 57 -3.13 -5.82 6.79
C HIS A 57 -1.70 -5.82 6.25
N ASN A 58 -1.11 -4.65 5.98
CA ASN A 58 0.19 -4.53 5.35
C ASN A 58 0.96 -3.33 5.91
N PRO A 59 2.29 -3.43 6.08
CA PRO A 59 3.09 -2.28 6.46
C PRO A 59 3.07 -1.22 5.34
N CYS A 60 3.19 0.07 5.68
CA CYS A 60 3.16 1.17 4.70
C CYS A 60 4.17 0.96 3.54
N LYS A 61 5.37 0.47 3.87
CA LYS A 61 6.45 0.15 2.91
C LYS A 61 6.13 -1.00 1.96
N ALA A 62 5.09 -1.79 2.21
CA ALA A 62 4.66 -2.81 1.26
C ALA A 62 4.22 -2.18 -0.07
N CYS A 63 3.67 -0.96 -0.06
CA CYS A 63 3.29 -0.23 -1.27
C CYS A 63 4.21 0.97 -1.52
N HIS A 64 4.54 1.72 -0.47
CA HIS A 64 5.50 2.83 -0.52
C HIS A 64 6.94 2.31 -0.49
N HIS A 65 7.33 1.58 -1.55
CA HIS A 65 8.53 0.74 -1.57
C HIS A 65 9.86 1.51 -1.63
N GLU A 66 9.84 2.80 -1.98
CA GLU A 66 11.02 3.67 -1.94
C GLU A 66 11.13 4.48 -0.63
N GLU A 67 10.14 4.35 0.25
CA GLU A 67 10.03 5.18 1.45
C GLU A 67 10.72 4.50 2.64
N SER A 68 11.39 5.31 3.46
CA SER A 68 12.15 4.83 4.63
C SER A 68 11.35 5.04 5.92
N ASP A 69 11.81 4.48 7.05
CA ASP A 69 11.13 4.73 8.34
C ASP A 69 11.20 6.20 8.76
N LYS A 70 12.07 6.99 8.10
CA LYS A 70 12.24 8.44 8.33
C LYS A 70 11.23 9.29 7.57
N SER A 71 10.52 8.74 6.58
CA SER A 71 9.49 9.46 5.80
C SER A 71 8.06 9.05 6.18
N LEU A 72 7.88 8.29 7.27
CA LEU A 72 6.56 7.90 7.76
C LEU A 72 5.70 9.14 8.01
N GLY A 73 4.65 9.30 7.19
CA GLY A 73 3.72 10.43 7.22
C GLY A 73 3.84 11.42 6.05
N SER A 74 4.89 11.34 5.22
CA SER A 74 5.06 12.19 4.03
C SER A 74 5.36 11.35 2.79
N PHE A 75 4.37 10.57 2.36
CA PHE A 75 4.51 9.67 1.23
C PHE A 75 4.30 10.38 -0.11
N LEU A 76 5.19 10.13 -1.08
CA LEU A 76 4.97 10.58 -2.45
C LEU A 76 3.91 9.73 -3.17
N PRO A 77 3.04 10.35 -4.01
CA PRO A 77 2.16 9.59 -4.85
C PRO A 77 2.96 8.85 -5.92
N CYS A 78 2.56 7.61 -6.24
CA CYS A 78 3.26 6.76 -7.20
C CYS A 78 3.48 7.46 -8.55
N SER A 79 2.53 8.31 -8.96
CA SER A 79 2.56 9.07 -10.21
C SER A 79 3.64 10.15 -10.29
N GLN A 80 4.36 10.47 -9.20
CA GLN A 80 5.56 11.31 -9.33
C GLN A 80 6.67 10.59 -10.11
N CYS A 81 6.86 9.29 -9.85
CA CYS A 81 7.88 8.47 -10.51
C CYS A 81 7.29 7.62 -11.65
N HIS A 82 6.13 6.99 -11.43
CA HIS A 82 5.42 6.17 -12.40
C HIS A 82 4.49 7.00 -13.28
N ASN A 83 5.06 7.90 -14.07
CA ASN A 83 4.32 8.82 -14.92
C ASN A 83 4.39 8.50 -16.42
N LYS A 84 5.24 7.55 -16.82
CA LYS A 84 5.42 7.25 -18.24
C LYS A 84 4.16 6.64 -18.86
N PRO A 85 3.88 6.95 -20.14
CA PRO A 85 2.78 6.34 -20.88
C PRO A 85 3.05 4.85 -21.18
N GLY A 86 2.01 4.15 -21.65
CA GLY A 86 2.10 2.75 -22.05
C GLY A 86 2.09 1.75 -20.87
N ASP A 87 2.34 0.48 -21.20
CA ASP A 87 2.30 -0.67 -20.29
C ASP A 87 3.59 -1.51 -20.28
N ALA A 88 4.47 -1.30 -21.25
CA ALA A 88 5.73 -2.04 -21.37
C ALA A 88 6.77 -1.58 -20.33
N GLU A 89 6.93 -0.26 -20.14
CA GLU A 89 8.00 0.30 -19.31
C GLU A 89 7.74 0.14 -17.81
N GLN A 90 8.78 -0.22 -17.04
CA GLN A 90 8.68 -0.38 -15.59
C GLN A 90 8.22 0.91 -14.88
N MET A 91 8.70 2.06 -15.33
CA MET A 91 8.30 3.38 -14.81
C MET A 91 6.99 3.90 -15.41
N SER A 92 6.23 3.07 -16.14
CA SER A 92 4.90 3.45 -16.61
C SER A 92 3.90 3.51 -15.46
N PHE A 93 2.89 4.37 -15.63
CA PHE A 93 1.77 4.41 -14.70
C PHE A 93 1.06 3.05 -14.61
N TYR A 94 0.94 2.32 -15.73
CA TYR A 94 0.29 1.00 -15.72
C TYR A 94 1.06 -0.02 -14.87
N ARG A 95 2.39 -0.04 -14.98
CA ARG A 95 3.25 -1.00 -14.26
C ARG A 95 3.36 -0.75 -12.77
N ALA A 96 3.03 0.44 -12.26
CA ALA A 96 2.91 0.66 -10.82
C ALA A 96 1.87 -0.28 -10.17
N TRP A 97 0.80 -0.61 -10.91
CA TRP A 97 -0.35 -1.37 -10.38
C TRP A 97 -0.41 -2.82 -10.90
N HIS A 98 0.15 -3.09 -12.09
CA HIS A 98 -0.02 -4.34 -12.83
C HIS A 98 1.30 -5.09 -13.11
N ASN A 99 2.18 -5.19 -12.12
CA ASN A 99 3.40 -5.99 -12.24
C ASN A 99 3.33 -7.28 -11.38
N ASP A 100 4.41 -8.04 -11.35
CA ASP A 100 4.55 -9.31 -10.63
C ASP A 100 5.05 -9.13 -9.19
N LYS A 101 5.49 -7.94 -8.81
CA LYS A 101 6.06 -7.64 -7.49
C LYS A 101 4.98 -7.38 -6.47
N ALA A 102 5.28 -7.74 -5.22
CA ALA A 102 4.37 -7.65 -4.08
C ALA A 102 3.93 -6.21 -3.73
N TYR A 103 4.63 -5.19 -4.24
CA TYR A 103 4.24 -3.78 -4.06
C TYR A 103 3.21 -3.27 -5.07
N SER A 104 2.94 -4.03 -6.14
CA SER A 104 1.83 -3.72 -7.05
C SER A 104 0.54 -4.41 -6.59
N CYS A 105 -0.60 -3.81 -6.94
CA CYS A 105 -1.92 -4.37 -6.63
C CYS A 105 -2.05 -5.81 -7.15
N MET A 106 -1.73 -6.00 -8.44
CA MET A 106 -1.89 -7.28 -9.10
C MET A 106 -0.89 -8.33 -8.59
N GLY A 107 0.36 -7.95 -8.36
CA GLY A 107 1.38 -8.86 -7.84
C GLY A 107 1.05 -9.35 -6.43
N CYS A 108 0.71 -8.44 -5.53
CA CYS A 108 0.29 -8.79 -4.16
C CYS A 108 -0.95 -9.70 -4.16
N HIS A 109 -2.00 -9.34 -4.90
CA HIS A 109 -3.25 -10.09 -4.92
C HIS A 109 -3.07 -11.51 -5.49
N ARG A 110 -2.28 -11.65 -6.56
CA ARG A 110 -1.91 -12.97 -7.11
C ARG A 110 -1.14 -13.79 -6.09
N GLN A 111 -0.14 -13.21 -5.43
CA GLN A 111 0.64 -13.90 -4.41
C GLN A 111 -0.24 -14.37 -3.25
N LYS A 112 -1.14 -13.52 -2.74
CA LYS A 112 -2.07 -13.90 -1.66
C LYS A 112 -2.95 -15.08 -2.06
N ARG A 113 -3.49 -15.11 -3.28
CA ARG A 113 -4.26 -16.26 -3.80
C ARG A 113 -3.42 -17.52 -3.88
N LEU A 114 -2.19 -17.44 -4.42
CA LEU A 114 -1.27 -18.57 -4.51
C LEU A 114 -0.94 -19.15 -3.12
N LEU A 115 -0.78 -18.28 -2.12
CA LEU A 115 -0.54 -18.65 -0.73
C LEU A 115 -1.82 -19.00 0.04
N LYS A 116 -2.99 -19.00 -0.61
CA LYS A 116 -4.31 -19.23 0.02
C LYS A 116 -4.61 -18.27 1.18
N GLN A 117 -4.10 -17.04 1.12
CA GLN A 117 -4.30 -15.97 2.09
C GLN A 117 -5.49 -15.07 1.70
N GLY A 118 -6.62 -15.71 1.40
CA GLY A 118 -7.84 -15.05 0.93
C GLY A 118 -7.93 -14.91 -0.59
N GLU A 119 -9.00 -14.23 -1.02
CA GLU A 119 -9.44 -14.16 -2.41
C GLU A 119 -9.47 -12.71 -2.95
N PRO A 120 -8.39 -11.91 -2.82
CA PRO A 120 -8.40 -10.53 -3.28
C PRO A 120 -8.65 -10.44 -4.79
N PRO A 121 -9.21 -9.32 -5.30
CA PRO A 121 -9.60 -9.21 -6.71
C PRO A 121 -8.39 -9.27 -7.66
N ILE A 122 -8.44 -10.15 -8.65
CA ILE A 122 -7.43 -10.25 -9.73
C ILE A 122 -8.03 -10.09 -11.13
N SER A 123 -9.36 -9.99 -11.22
CA SER A 123 -10.08 -9.75 -12.46
C SER A 123 -10.07 -8.26 -12.76
N CYS A 124 -9.87 -7.89 -14.02
CA CYS A 124 -9.80 -6.48 -14.40
C CYS A 124 -11.09 -5.73 -14.02
N THR A 125 -12.25 -6.34 -14.25
CA THR A 125 -13.57 -5.71 -14.07
C THR A 125 -14.21 -5.94 -12.71
N ARG A 126 -13.69 -6.87 -11.90
CA ARG A 126 -14.25 -7.19 -10.58
C ARG A 126 -13.29 -6.73 -9.49
N GLY A 127 -13.66 -5.66 -8.79
CA GLY A 127 -12.93 -5.09 -7.66
C GLY A 127 -12.29 -3.74 -7.98
N CYS A 128 -11.37 -3.69 -8.95
CA CYS A 128 -10.58 -2.46 -9.20
C CYS A 128 -11.19 -1.56 -10.29
N HIS A 129 -11.47 -2.08 -11.49
CA HIS A 129 -12.02 -1.30 -12.60
C HIS A 129 -13.45 -1.76 -12.95
N PRO A 130 -14.46 -1.47 -12.11
CA PRO A 130 -15.83 -1.86 -12.41
C PRO A 130 -16.26 -1.31 -13.77
N LEU A 131 -16.98 -2.12 -14.54
CA LEU A 131 -17.60 -1.64 -15.77
C LEU A 131 -18.56 -0.49 -15.41
N PRO A 132 -18.62 0.58 -16.23
CA PRO A 132 -19.68 1.57 -16.11
C PRO A 132 -21.02 0.83 -16.15
N THR A 133 -21.91 1.14 -15.19
CA THR A 133 -23.25 0.54 -15.11
C THR A 133 -23.96 0.70 -16.46
N GLY A 134 -24.11 -0.40 -17.22
CA GLY A 134 -24.69 -0.41 -18.56
C GLY A 134 -23.99 -1.29 -19.61
N GLY A 135 -22.78 -1.81 -19.33
CA GLY A 135 -22.15 -2.83 -20.18
C GLY A 135 -22.67 -4.23 -19.86
N ALA A 136 -23.29 -4.90 -20.83
CA ALA A 136 -23.80 -6.26 -20.69
C ALA A 136 -22.72 -7.25 -20.21
N GLN A 137 -23.15 -8.16 -19.33
CA GLN A 137 -22.35 -9.23 -18.72
C GLN A 137 -21.97 -10.30 -19.74
#